data_AF-A0A6P0HRY6-F1
#
_entry.id   AF-A0A6P0HRY6-F1
#
_cell.length_a   1.000
_cell.length_b   1.000
_cell.length_c   1.000
_cell.angle_alpha   90.00
_cell.angle_beta   90.00
_cell.angle_gamma   90.00
#
_symmetry.space_group_name_H-M   'P 1'
#
loop_
_entity.id
_entity.type
_entity.pdbx_description
1 polymer ?
#
loop_
_entity_poly.entity_id
_entity_poly.type
_entity_poly.pdbx_seq_one_letter_code
_entity_poly.pdbx_strand_id
1 'polypeptide(L)' 'IQVSDEPDFSPMLKNFPAIFHEPYYQSYITDNLEERLEKVGFINIATEVHFVSKYWVACKPVE' A
#
# COMPACT_ATOMS: atom_id res chain seq x y z
N ILE A 1 5.28 2.98 0.68
CA ILE A 1 5.31 1.67 1.39
C ILE A 1 4.28 1.67 2.51
N GLN A 2 3.84 0.50 2.94
CA GLN A 2 2.94 0.25 4.06
C GLN A 2 3.71 -0.32 5.26
N VAL A 3 3.09 -0.35 6.44
CA VAL A 3 3.76 -0.84 7.67
C VAL A 3 4.21 -2.30 7.53
N SER A 4 3.47 -3.11 6.78
CA SER A 4 3.81 -4.52 6.54
C SER A 4 5.04 -4.71 5.66
N ASP A 5 5.42 -3.72 4.85
CA ASP A 5 6.57 -3.84 3.96
C ASP A 5 7.89 -3.63 4.72
N GLU A 6 7.93 -2.68 5.66
CA GLU A 6 9.09 -2.37 6.50
C GLU A 6 8.64 -1.93 7.91
N PRO A 7 8.47 -2.87 8.87
CA PRO A 7 7.96 -2.57 10.21
C PRO A 7 8.78 -1.54 10.98
N ASP A 8 10.09 -1.50 10.76
CA ASP A 8 11.01 -0.55 11.40
C ASP A 8 10.69 0.91 11.04
N PHE A 9 10.04 1.14 9.88
CA PHE A 9 9.64 2.48 9.46
C PHE A 9 8.27 2.90 10.03
N SER A 10 7.60 2.04 10.80
CA SER A 10 6.29 2.33 11.43
C SER A 10 6.23 3.69 12.14
N PRO A 11 7.22 4.11 12.96
CA PRO A 11 7.17 5.42 13.62
C PRO A 11 7.15 6.59 12.61
N MET A 12 7.97 6.51 11.56
CA MET A 12 8.00 7.51 10.48
C MET A 12 6.66 7.55 9.74
N LEU A 13 6.15 6.39 9.32
CA LEU A 13 4.91 6.28 8.55
C LEU A 13 3.69 6.77 9.36
N LYS A 14 3.61 6.44 10.66
CA LYS A 14 2.52 6.88 11.53
C LYS A 14 2.57 8.38 11.86
N ASN A 15 3.75 8.99 11.82
CA ASN A 15 3.90 10.43 12.08
C ASN A 15 3.69 11.29 10.81
N PHE A 16 3.76 10.68 9.62
CA PHE A 16 3.59 11.37 8.34
C PHE A 16 2.27 12.18 8.22
N PRO A 17 1.08 11.65 8.58
CA PRO A 17 -0.17 12.42 8.51
C PRO A 17 -0.12 13.71 9.34
N ALA A 18 0.55 13.68 10.49
CA ALA A 18 0.65 14.82 11.40
C ALA A 18 1.58 15.92 10.84
N ILE A 19 2.65 15.54 10.15
CA ILE A 19 3.62 16.48 9.57
C ILE A 19 3.09 17.09 8.25
N PHE A 20 2.42 16.29 7.43
CA PHE A 20 2.07 16.67 6.06
C PHE A 20 0.56 16.92 5.85
N HIS A 21 -0.25 16.84 6.91
CA HIS A 21 -1.69 17.03 6.85
C HIS A 21 -2.40 16.11 5.86
N GLU A 22 -1.97 14.84 5.81
CA GLU A 22 -2.49 13.82 4.91
C GLU A 22 -3.41 12.85 5.68
N PRO A 23 -4.70 13.18 5.90
CA PRO A 23 -5.58 12.43 6.79
C PRO A 23 -5.85 10.99 6.34
N TYR A 24 -5.77 10.72 5.03
CA TYR A 24 -6.03 9.39 4.46
C TYR A 24 -4.81 8.47 4.48
N TYR A 25 -3.64 8.99 4.82
CA TYR A 25 -2.39 8.21 4.81
C TYR A 25 -2.41 7.08 5.84
N GLN A 26 -3.15 7.25 6.95
CA GLN A 26 -3.29 6.20 7.95
C GLN A 26 -3.98 4.96 7.40
N SER A 27 -5.08 5.12 6.63
CA SER A 27 -5.75 4.00 5.96
C SER A 27 -4.81 3.34 4.95
N TYR A 28 -4.08 4.15 4.16
CA TYR A 28 -3.12 3.62 3.19
C TYR A 28 -2.07 2.69 3.83
N ILE A 29 -1.48 3.05 4.97
CA ILE A 29 -0.40 2.25 5.57
C ILE A 29 -0.86 0.98 6.30
N THR A 30 -2.18 0.82 6.53
CA THR A 30 -2.77 -0.34 7.24
C THR A 30 -3.62 -1.25 6.38
N ASP A 31 -4.21 -0.75 5.29
CA ASP A 31 -5.10 -1.53 4.42
C ASP A 31 -4.32 -2.60 3.65
N ASN A 32 -4.85 -3.82 3.56
CA ASN A 32 -4.33 -4.83 2.63
C ASN A 32 -4.83 -4.52 1.21
N LEU A 33 -4.02 -3.83 0.41
CA LEU A 33 -4.41 -3.40 -0.94
C LEU A 33 -4.43 -4.57 -1.92
N GLU A 34 -3.56 -5.56 -1.74
CA GLU A 34 -3.50 -6.79 -2.50
C GLU A 34 -4.84 -7.54 -2.38
N GLU A 35 -5.33 -7.77 -1.16
CA GLU A 35 -6.63 -8.42 -0.92
C GLU A 35 -7.80 -7.63 -1.53
N ARG A 36 -7.74 -6.29 -1.54
CA ARG A 36 -8.78 -5.46 -2.16
C ARG A 36 -8.77 -5.56 -3.68
N LEU A 37 -7.60 -5.65 -4.30
CA LEU A 37 -7.46 -5.88 -5.74
C LEU A 37 -7.99 -7.26 -6.13
N GLU A 38 -7.66 -8.31 -5.36
CA GLU A 38 -8.20 -9.66 -5.56
C GLU A 38 -9.73 -9.67 -5.51
N LYS A 39 -10.32 -9.04 -4.50
CA LYS A 39 -11.78 -8.97 -4.30
C LYS A 39 -12.55 -8.37 -5.47
N VAL A 40 -11.93 -7.51 -6.27
CA VAL A 40 -12.57 -6.85 -7.43
C VAL A 40 -12.14 -7.45 -8.77
N GLY A 41 -11.51 -8.62 -8.75
CA GLY A 41 -11.22 -9.44 -9.93
C GLY A 41 -9.89 -9.15 -10.61
N PHE A 42 -8.95 -8.45 -9.95
CA PHE A 42 -7.58 -8.41 -10.45
C PHE A 42 -6.87 -9.74 -10.19
N ILE A 43 -6.02 -10.12 -11.14
CA ILE A 43 -5.16 -11.31 -11.10
C ILE A 43 -3.70 -10.90 -11.31
N ASN A 44 -2.78 -11.86 -11.10
CA ASN A 44 -1.34 -11.66 -11.24
C ASN A 44 -0.84 -10.43 -10.45
N ILE A 45 -1.34 -10.25 -9.23
CA ILE A 45 -0.96 -9.14 -8.36
C ILE A 45 0.47 -9.37 -7.89
N ALA A 46 1.34 -8.42 -8.22
CA ALA A 46 2.72 -8.37 -7.79
C ALA A 46 2.99 -7.03 -7.11
N THR A 47 3.93 -7.03 -6.18
CA THR A 47 4.39 -5.81 -5.52
C THR A 47 5.90 -5.66 -5.65
N GLU A 48 6.31 -4.41 -5.82
CA GLU A 48 7.70 -4.03 -5.84
C GLU A 48 7.92 -2.87 -4.88
N VAL A 49 8.97 -2.96 -4.08
CA VAL A 49 9.37 -1.90 -3.14
C VAL A 49 10.70 -1.32 -3.59
N HIS A 50 10.69 -0.02 -3.87
CA HIS A 50 11.85 0.76 -4.26
C HIS A 50 12.00 1.90 -3.27
N PHE A 51 12.77 1.65 -2.20
CA PHE A 51 12.90 2.55 -1.04
C PHE A 51 11.52 2.85 -0.40
N VAL A 52 11.12 4.12 -0.27
CA VAL A 52 9.80 4.49 0.31
C VAL A 52 8.64 4.41 -0.69
N SER A 53 8.90 4.00 -1.92
CA SER A 53 7.89 3.82 -2.98
C SER A 53 7.49 2.34 -3.09
N LYS A 54 6.18 2.07 -3.06
CA LYS A 54 5.63 0.73 -3.33
C LYS A 54 4.78 0.80 -4.60
N TYR A 55 4.99 -0.19 -5.47
CA TYR A 55 4.23 -0.40 -6.69
C TYR A 55 3.36 -1.64 -6.52
N TRP A 56 2.12 -1.55 -6.97
CA TRP A 56 1.24 -2.69 -7.20
C TRP A 56 1.05 -2.82 -8.70
N VAL A 57 1.37 -3.97 -9.25
CA VAL A 57 1.16 -4.31 -10.66
C VAL A 57 0.16 -5.45 -10.71
N ALA A 58 -0.94 -5.25 -11.41
CA ALA A 58 -2.01 -6.24 -11.50
C ALA A 58 -2.72 -6.17 -12.85
N CYS A 59 -3.32 -7.27 -13.28
CA CYS A 59 -4.08 -7.36 -14.51
C CYS A 59 -5.56 -7.61 -14.19
N LYS A 60 -6.47 -6.85 -14.81
CA LYS A 60 -7.89 -7.19 -14.79
C LYS A 60 -8.25 -7.90 -16.10
N PRO A 61 -8.71 -9.16 -16.07
CA PRO A 61 -9.12 -9.87 -17.26
C PRO A 61 -10.25 -9.12 -17.98
N VAL A 62 -10.22 -9.14 -19.31
CA VAL A 62 -11.33 -8.67 -20.15
C VAL A 62 -12.22 -9.89 -20.42
N GLU A 63 -13.50 -9.82 -20.04
CA GLU A 63 -14.53 -10.72 -20.57
C GLU A 63 -14.93 -10.29 -21.99
#